data_AF-A0A6L5JWE3-F1
#
_entry.id   AF-A0A6L5JWE3-F1
#
_cell.length_a   1.000
_cell.length_b   1.000
_cell.length_c   1.000
_cell.angle_alpha   90.00
_cell.angle_beta   90.00
_cell.angle_gamma   90.00
#
_symmetry.space_group_name_H-M   'P 1'
#
loop_
_entity.id
_entity.type
_entity.pdbx_description
1 polymer ?
#
loop_
_entity_poly.entity_id
_entity_poly.type
_entity_poly.pdbx_seq_one_letter_code
_entity_poly.pdbx_strand_id
1 'polypeptide(L)'
;MSRRFLIPLGLAAAVFAVSVQAQTPPEAASQPAGPTIASKIEEQGQMRYLRVTDLRAVKRDNLLRIQAEITNTSNGNQQLYYRFKWLDRDGFSVWDDEPWKPLLVYGAQKQFINVVAPTFKATDFRLVLQSPDNSGNN
;
A
#
# COMPACT_ATOMS: atom_id res chain seq x y z
N MET A 1 45.80 -14.90 51.47
CA MET A 1 44.72 -15.72 52.04
C MET A 1 43.69 -14.77 52.63
N SER A 2 42.49 -14.80 52.06
CA SER A 2 41.58 -13.64 51.90
C SER A 2 40.90 -13.18 53.20
N ARG A 3 40.96 -11.87 53.47
CA ARG A 3 40.17 -11.20 54.51
C ARG A 3 39.24 -10.17 53.88
N ARG A 4 37.95 -10.39 54.12
CA ARG A 4 36.84 -9.45 53.88
C ARG A 4 37.06 -8.19 54.71
N PHE A 5 36.87 -7.01 54.12
CA PHE A 5 36.72 -5.75 54.84
C PHE A 5 35.48 -5.03 54.35
N LEU A 6 34.59 -4.71 55.29
CA LEU A 6 33.51 -3.73 55.15
C LEU A 6 34.11 -2.34 54.91
N ILE A 7 33.48 -1.54 54.05
CA ILE A 7 33.63 -0.08 54.04
C ILE A 7 32.29 0.53 54.50
N PRO A 8 32.30 1.47 55.47
CA PRO A 8 31.09 2.05 56.05
C PRO A 8 30.63 3.33 55.32
N LEU A 9 29.34 3.61 55.52
CA LEU A 9 28.68 4.90 55.77
C LEU A 9 29.47 6.19 55.49
N GLY A 10 28.96 7.02 54.56
CA GLY A 10 29.40 8.40 54.35
C GLY A 10 28.28 9.25 53.75
N LEU A 11 27.69 10.08 54.60
CA LEU A 11 26.63 11.05 54.33
C LEU A 11 27.17 12.21 53.47
N ALA A 12 26.52 12.56 52.37
CA ALA A 12 26.63 13.91 51.77
C ALA A 12 25.40 14.21 50.91
N ALA A 13 24.60 15.15 51.40
CA ALA A 13 23.50 15.74 50.65
C ALA A 13 24.04 16.57 49.47
N ALA A 14 23.57 16.27 48.27
CA ALA A 14 23.62 17.20 47.15
C ALA A 14 22.21 17.25 46.55
N VAL A 15 21.56 18.39 46.77
CA VAL A 15 20.30 18.77 46.15
C VAL A 15 20.53 18.85 44.65
N PHE A 16 20.10 17.84 43.91
CA PHE A 16 19.97 17.95 42.47
C PHE A 16 18.54 18.39 42.17
N ALA A 17 18.43 19.64 41.72
CA ALA A 17 17.21 20.19 41.15
C ALA A 17 16.69 19.23 40.07
N VAL A 18 15.45 18.78 40.21
CA VAL A 18 14.74 18.08 39.15
C VAL A 18 14.49 19.10 38.04
N SER A 19 15.38 19.18 37.07
CA SER A 19 15.06 19.75 35.77
C SER A 19 14.06 18.80 35.11
N VAL A 20 12.78 19.20 35.11
CA VAL A 20 11.77 18.61 34.23
C VAL A 20 12.19 18.92 32.80
N GLN A 21 13.03 18.07 32.22
CA GLN A 21 13.18 18.05 30.77
C GLN A 21 11.89 17.46 30.23
N ALA A 22 11.05 18.32 29.67
CA ALA A 22 9.97 17.91 28.78
C ALA A 22 10.62 17.09 27.65
N GLN A 23 10.54 15.76 27.77
CA GLN A 23 10.86 14.87 26.67
C GLN A 23 9.77 15.12 25.63
N THR A 24 10.10 15.91 24.60
CA THR A 24 9.33 15.93 23.36
C THR A 24 9.22 14.47 22.89
N PRO A 25 8.00 13.90 22.74
CA PRO A 25 7.83 12.63 22.05
C PRO A 25 8.67 12.62 20.77
N PRO A 26 9.38 11.51 20.46
CA PRO A 26 10.13 11.42 19.23
C PRO A 26 9.16 11.70 18.09
N GLU A 27 9.45 12.78 17.36
CA GLU A 27 8.87 13.12 16.09
C GLU A 27 8.78 11.83 15.29
N ALA A 28 7.56 11.36 15.08
CA ALA A 28 7.29 10.17 14.30
C ALA A 28 7.99 10.40 12.96
N ALA A 29 9.12 9.72 12.77
CA ALA A 29 9.86 9.76 11.53
C ALA A 29 8.85 9.51 10.41
N SER A 30 8.64 10.54 9.60
CA SER A 30 7.82 10.48 8.40
C SER A 30 8.44 9.42 7.53
N GLN A 31 7.94 8.18 7.65
CA GLN A 31 8.27 7.11 6.74
C GLN A 31 7.99 7.67 5.34
N PRO A 32 8.94 7.62 4.40
CA PRO A 32 8.65 8.02 3.03
C PRO A 32 7.42 7.23 2.62
N ALA A 33 6.34 7.94 2.29
CA ALA A 33 5.07 7.33 1.94
C ALA A 33 5.35 6.33 0.82
N GLY A 34 5.42 5.04 1.15
CA GLY A 34 5.49 4.00 0.14
C GLY A 34 4.33 4.21 -0.84
N PRO A 35 4.46 3.76 -2.10
CA PRO A 35 3.41 3.96 -3.09
C PRO A 35 2.07 3.51 -2.51
N THR A 36 1.17 4.46 -2.30
CA THR A 36 -0.18 4.19 -1.79
C THR A 36 -0.96 3.45 -2.87
N ILE A 37 -1.93 2.63 -2.49
CA ILE A 37 -2.82 1.94 -3.44
C ILE A 37 -3.36 2.93 -4.48
N ALA A 38 -3.81 4.11 -4.03
CA ALA A 38 -4.33 5.17 -4.89
C ALA A 38 -3.37 5.59 -6.03
N SER A 39 -2.05 5.58 -5.81
CA SER A 39 -1.06 5.94 -6.84
C SER A 39 -0.99 4.94 -8.02
N LYS A 40 -1.53 3.73 -7.81
CA LYS A 40 -1.53 2.61 -8.78
C LYS A 40 -2.88 2.40 -9.45
N ILE A 41 -3.93 3.10 -9.02
CA ILE A 41 -5.28 2.95 -9.56
C ILE A 41 -5.61 4.13 -10.47
N GLU A 42 -6.20 3.83 -11.62
CA GLU A 42 -6.80 4.82 -12.54
C GLU A 42 -8.26 4.45 -12.73
N GLU A 43 -9.19 5.24 -12.18
CA GLU A 43 -10.62 5.03 -12.36
C GLU A 43 -11.12 5.86 -13.56
N GLN A 44 -11.74 5.21 -14.54
CA GLN A 44 -12.39 5.89 -15.66
C GLN A 44 -13.78 6.36 -15.25
N GLY A 45 -13.84 7.55 -14.65
CA GLY A 45 -15.00 8.03 -13.90
C GLY A 45 -14.92 7.61 -12.45
N GLN A 46 -15.88 8.00 -11.63
CA GLN A 46 -15.87 7.69 -10.20
C GLN A 46 -16.50 6.31 -9.95
N MET A 47 -15.71 5.36 -9.42
CA MET A 47 -16.22 4.02 -9.05
C MET A 47 -17.13 4.13 -7.82
N ARG A 48 -18.40 3.76 -7.95
CA ARG A 48 -19.39 3.89 -6.86
C ARG A 48 -19.42 2.71 -5.90
N TYR A 49 -19.39 1.50 -6.46
CA TYR A 49 -19.68 0.26 -5.71
C TYR A 49 -18.50 -0.71 -5.65
N LEU A 50 -17.48 -0.49 -6.47
CA LEU A 50 -16.29 -1.34 -6.52
C LEU A 50 -15.10 -0.56 -5.99
N ARG A 51 -14.31 -1.20 -5.13
CA ARG A 51 -13.11 -0.61 -4.54
C ARG A 51 -11.95 -1.59 -4.61
N VAL A 52 -10.76 -1.07 -4.86
CA VAL A 52 -9.53 -1.82 -4.62
C VAL A 52 -9.21 -1.72 -3.12
N THR A 53 -9.42 -2.79 -2.38
CA THR A 53 -9.25 -2.83 -0.92
C THR A 53 -7.88 -3.31 -0.48
N ASP A 54 -7.19 -4.08 -1.32
CA ASP A 54 -5.80 -4.48 -1.11
C ASP A 54 -5.08 -4.52 -2.46
N LEU A 55 -3.79 -4.16 -2.45
CA LEU A 55 -2.95 -4.22 -3.65
C LEU A 55 -1.53 -4.55 -3.24
N ARG A 56 -0.99 -5.61 -3.82
CA ARG A 56 0.37 -6.07 -3.58
C ARG A 56 1.07 -6.27 -4.90
N ALA A 57 2.32 -5.85 -4.95
CA ALA A 57 3.19 -6.09 -6.07
C ALA A 57 4.55 -6.57 -5.57
N VAL A 58 5.09 -7.60 -6.21
CA VAL A 58 6.39 -8.16 -5.86
C VAL A 58 7.15 -8.54 -7.11
N LYS A 59 8.44 -8.20 -7.14
CA LYS A 59 9.32 -8.68 -8.19
C LYS A 59 9.88 -10.06 -7.80
N ARG A 60 9.72 -11.03 -8.69
CA ARG A 60 10.18 -12.41 -8.54
C ARG A 60 10.61 -12.89 -9.94
N ASP A 61 11.76 -13.55 -10.06
CA ASP A 61 12.29 -14.03 -11.35
C ASP A 61 12.35 -12.93 -12.42
N ASN A 62 12.74 -11.71 -12.02
CA ASN A 62 12.73 -10.51 -12.84
C ASN A 62 11.38 -10.02 -13.39
N LEU A 63 10.27 -10.69 -13.06
CA LEU A 63 8.92 -10.28 -13.45
C LEU A 63 8.15 -9.70 -12.27
N LEU A 64 7.36 -8.67 -12.56
CA LEU A 64 6.44 -8.09 -11.59
C LEU A 64 5.20 -8.97 -11.47
N ARG A 65 4.87 -9.38 -10.24
CA ARG A 65 3.66 -10.14 -9.92
C ARG A 65 2.76 -9.26 -9.07
N ILE A 66 1.50 -9.15 -9.47
CA ILE A 66 0.53 -8.26 -8.84
C ILE A 66 -0.69 -9.07 -8.39
N GLN A 67 -1.17 -8.75 -7.19
CA GLN A 67 -2.45 -9.20 -6.66
C GLN A 67 -3.25 -7.98 -6.21
N ALA A 68 -4.46 -7.83 -6.73
CA ALA A 68 -5.40 -6.80 -6.32
C ALA A 68 -6.69 -7.45 -5.78
N GLU A 69 -7.17 -6.98 -4.63
CA GLU A 69 -8.48 -7.35 -4.09
C GLU A 69 -9.51 -6.30 -4.51
N ILE A 70 -10.55 -6.72 -5.23
CA ILE A 70 -11.72 -5.93 -5.59
C ILE A 70 -12.85 -6.29 -4.64
N THR A 71 -13.38 -5.31 -3.92
CA THR A 71 -14.54 -5.46 -3.04
C THR A 71 -15.76 -4.77 -3.65
N ASN A 72 -16.88 -5.49 -3.73
CA ASN A 72 -18.18 -4.92 -4.03
C ASN A 72 -18.87 -4.49 -2.72
N THR A 73 -19.11 -3.19 -2.58
CA THR A 73 -19.77 -2.59 -1.41
C THR A 73 -21.29 -2.50 -1.53
N SER A 74 -21.86 -2.96 -2.65
CA SER A 74 -23.31 -3.04 -2.86
C SER A 74 -23.83 -4.46 -2.63
N ASN A 75 -25.14 -4.60 -2.44
CA ASN A 75 -25.81 -5.91 -2.38
C ASN A 75 -26.10 -6.51 -3.77
N GLY A 76 -25.95 -5.71 -4.83
CA GLY A 76 -26.18 -6.14 -6.21
C GLY A 76 -24.90 -6.61 -6.88
N ASN A 77 -25.05 -7.34 -7.99
CA ASN A 77 -23.90 -7.72 -8.81
C ASN A 77 -23.33 -6.48 -9.51
N GLN A 78 -22.00 -6.44 -9.65
CA GLN A 78 -21.30 -5.34 -10.27
C GLN A 78 -20.36 -5.87 -11.35
N GLN A 79 -20.44 -5.26 -12.53
CA GLN A 79 -19.58 -5.58 -13.65
C GLN A 79 -18.37 -4.64 -13.63
N LEU A 80 -17.17 -5.20 -13.44
CA LEU A 80 -15.92 -4.50 -13.62
C LEU A 80 -15.36 -4.78 -15.03
N TYR A 81 -14.78 -3.76 -15.63
CA TYR A 81 -13.81 -3.88 -16.72
C TYR A 81 -12.47 -3.35 -16.21
N TYR A 82 -11.41 -4.12 -16.41
CA TYR A 82 -10.07 -3.73 -15.96
C TYR A 82 -9.01 -4.03 -17.01
N ARG A 83 -7.91 -3.27 -16.96
CA ARG A 83 -6.70 -3.53 -17.73
C ARG A 83 -5.46 -2.99 -17.02
N PHE A 84 -4.30 -3.50 -17.36
CA PHE A 84 -3.03 -3.00 -16.83
C PHE A 84 -2.30 -2.15 -17.88
N LYS A 85 -1.81 -0.99 -17.46
CA LYS A 85 -0.73 -0.28 -18.15
C LYS A 85 0.58 -0.68 -17.50
N TRP A 86 1.51 -1.19 -18.30
CA TRP A 86 2.81 -1.65 -17.81
C TRP A 86 3.85 -0.55 -17.97
N LEU A 87 4.50 -0.17 -16.89
CA LEU A 87 5.38 0.99 -16.83
C LEU A 87 6.81 0.59 -16.45
N ASP A 88 7.80 1.37 -16.89
CA ASP A 88 9.14 1.34 -16.31
C ASP A 88 9.24 2.19 -15.04
N ARG A 89 10.45 2.33 -14.50
CA ARG A 89 10.73 3.07 -13.26
C ARG A 89 10.51 4.57 -13.40
N ASP A 90 10.57 5.06 -14.63
CA ASP A 90 10.47 6.47 -14.99
C ASP A 90 9.02 6.82 -15.39
N GLY A 91 8.13 5.82 -15.42
CA GLY A 91 6.71 5.97 -15.68
C GLY A 91 6.31 5.87 -17.16
N PHE A 92 7.23 5.47 -18.04
CA PHE A 92 6.92 5.27 -19.46
C PHE A 92 6.28 3.90 -19.70
N SER A 93 5.36 3.84 -20.68
CA SER A 93 4.78 2.56 -21.09
C SER A 93 5.84 1.67 -21.75
N VAL A 94 5.89 0.41 -21.34
CA VAL A 94 6.81 -0.60 -21.90
C VAL A 94 6.10 -1.78 -22.56
N TRP A 95 4.78 -1.67 -22.70
CA TRP A 95 3.94 -2.68 -23.33
C TRP A 95 2.81 -2.02 -24.12
N ASP A 96 2.24 -2.77 -25.06
CA ASP A 96 1.06 -2.37 -25.80
C ASP A 96 -0.17 -2.26 -24.89
N ASP A 97 -1.16 -1.48 -25.31
CA ASP A 97 -2.40 -1.33 -24.59
C ASP A 97 -3.13 -2.68 -24.46
N GLU A 98 -3.39 -3.09 -23.21
CA GLU A 98 -4.17 -4.30 -22.96
C GLU A 98 -5.65 -4.10 -23.32
N PRO A 99 -6.33 -5.13 -23.86
CA PRO A 99 -7.78 -5.12 -24.00
C PRO A 99 -8.44 -5.13 -22.61
N TRP A 100 -9.66 -4.58 -22.55
CA TRP A 100 -10.47 -4.63 -21.35
C TRP A 100 -10.88 -6.07 -21.01
N LYS A 101 -10.61 -6.47 -19.77
CA LYS A 101 -10.99 -7.77 -19.22
C LYS A 101 -12.23 -7.61 -18.35
N PRO A 102 -13.31 -8.37 -18.59
CA PRO A 102 -14.48 -8.35 -17.74
C PRO A 102 -14.25 -9.14 -16.45
N LEU A 103 -14.78 -8.66 -15.33
CA LEU A 103 -14.85 -9.37 -14.05
C LEU A 103 -16.19 -9.09 -13.37
N LEU A 104 -16.99 -10.13 -13.18
CA LEU A 104 -18.23 -10.04 -12.40
C LEU A 104 -17.91 -10.17 -10.91
N VAL A 105 -18.37 -9.20 -10.11
CA VAL A 105 -18.24 -9.24 -8.65
C VAL A 105 -19.64 -9.27 -8.04
N TYR A 106 -20.00 -10.41 -7.44
CA TYR A 106 -21.31 -10.56 -6.79
C TYR A 106 -21.48 -9.61 -5.60
N GLY A 107 -22.74 -9.39 -5.19
CA GLY A 107 -23.08 -8.52 -4.06
C GLY A 107 -22.31 -8.89 -2.77
N ALA A 108 -21.79 -7.88 -2.09
CA ALA A 108 -20.95 -7.99 -0.88
C ALA A 108 -19.71 -8.90 -1.03
N GLN A 109 -19.37 -9.32 -2.24
CA GLN A 109 -18.28 -10.26 -2.48
C GLN A 109 -16.95 -9.54 -2.70
N LYS A 110 -15.88 -10.29 -2.45
CA LYS A 110 -14.51 -9.96 -2.84
C LYS A 110 -14.02 -10.85 -4.00
N GLN A 111 -13.20 -10.28 -4.87
CA GLN A 111 -12.53 -11.00 -5.95
C GLN A 111 -11.07 -10.60 -6.04
N PHE A 112 -10.23 -11.55 -6.42
CA PHE A 112 -8.80 -11.31 -6.62
C PHE A 112 -8.46 -11.28 -8.10
N ILE A 113 -7.72 -10.24 -8.50
CA ILE A 113 -7.05 -10.17 -9.80
C ILE A 113 -5.58 -10.51 -9.55
N ASN A 114 -5.11 -11.59 -10.16
CA ASN A 114 -3.71 -12.00 -10.13
C ASN A 114 -3.13 -11.87 -11.54
N VAL A 115 -2.00 -11.19 -11.67
CA VAL A 115 -1.34 -11.00 -12.97
C VAL A 115 0.17 -11.00 -12.83
N VAL A 116 0.84 -11.44 -13.89
CA VAL A 116 2.29 -11.34 -14.06
C VAL A 116 2.56 -10.40 -15.22
N ALA A 117 3.54 -9.52 -15.06
CA ALA A 117 3.97 -8.62 -16.13
C ALA A 117 4.38 -9.41 -17.38
N PRO A 118 4.04 -8.92 -18.58
CA PRO A 118 4.36 -9.59 -19.83
C PRO A 118 5.85 -9.46 -20.21
N THR A 119 6.59 -8.56 -19.56
CA THR A 119 7.99 -8.29 -19.84
C THR A 119 8.75 -7.90 -18.58
N PHE A 120 10.05 -8.24 -18.53
CA PHE A 120 10.96 -7.82 -17.46
C PHE A 120 11.25 -6.32 -17.45
N LYS A 121 10.91 -5.60 -18.54
CA LYS A 121 11.00 -4.14 -18.62
C LYS A 121 9.96 -3.46 -17.72
N ALA A 122 8.84 -4.12 -17.43
CA ALA A 122 7.81 -3.59 -16.55
C ALA A 122 8.28 -3.68 -15.10
N THR A 123 8.62 -2.53 -14.54
CA THR A 123 9.00 -2.40 -13.12
C THR A 123 7.91 -1.73 -12.30
N ASP A 124 6.92 -1.15 -12.95
CA ASP A 124 5.75 -0.54 -12.35
C ASP A 124 4.49 -0.80 -13.20
N PHE A 125 3.31 -0.41 -12.69
CA PHE A 125 2.03 -0.57 -13.37
C PHE A 125 1.00 0.48 -12.94
N ARG A 126 -0.05 0.59 -13.75
CA ARG A 126 -1.31 1.22 -13.37
C ARG A 126 -2.47 0.27 -13.68
N LEU A 127 -3.29 -0.01 -12.67
CA LEU A 127 -4.53 -0.76 -12.80
C LEU A 127 -5.64 0.21 -13.18
N VAL A 128 -6.09 0.12 -14.43
CA VAL A 128 -7.17 0.95 -14.95
C VAL A 128 -8.50 0.22 -14.76
N LEU A 129 -9.49 0.92 -14.21
CA LEU A 129 -10.78 0.37 -13.82
C LEU A 129 -11.91 1.16 -14.47
N GLN A 130 -12.95 0.45 -14.89
CA GLN A 130 -14.19 1.02 -15.37
C GLN A 130 -15.36 0.13 -14.94
N SER A 131 -16.50 0.73 -14.60
CA SER A 131 -17.78 0.03 -14.47
C SER A 131 -18.85 0.79 -15.26
N PRO A 132 -19.86 0.10 -15.84
CA PRO A 132 -21.05 0.76 -16.38
C PRO A 132 -21.76 1.67 -15.35
N ASP A 133 -21.62 1.36 -14.06
CA ASP A 133 -22.24 2.10 -12.96
C ASP A 133 -21.39 3.30 -12.46
N ASN A 134 -20.30 3.64 -13.16
CA ASN A 134 -19.48 4.80 -12.83
C ASN A 134 -20.30 6.10 -12.95
N SER A 135 -20.16 6.98 -11.97
CA SER A 135 -20.64 8.36 -12.13
C SER A 135 -19.58 9.18 -12.84
N GLY A 136 -19.94 9.85 -13.93
CA GLY A 136 -19.12 10.91 -14.52
C GLY A 136 -19.27 12.20 -13.72
N ASN A 137 -18.19 12.97 -13.56
CA ASN A 137 -18.32 14.41 -13.35
C ASN A 137 -18.99 14.96 -14.61
N ASN A 138 -20.28 15.31 -14.50
CA ASN A 138 -21.00 16.02 -15.55
C ASN A 138 -20.31 17.36 -15.86
#